data_AF-A0AAV0GG96-F1
#
_entry.id   AF-A0AAV0GG96-F1
#
_cell.length_a   1.000
_cell.length_b   1.000
_cell.length_c   1.000
_cell.angle_alpha   90.00
_cell.angle_beta   90.00
_cell.angle_gamma   90.00
#
_symmetry.space_group_name_H-M   'P 1'
#
loop_
_entity.id
_entity.type
_entity.pdbx_description
1 polymer ?
#
loop_
_entity_poly.entity_id
_entity_poly.type
_entity_poly.pdbx_seq_one_letter_code
_entity_poly.pdbx_strand_id
1 'polypeptide(L)'
;MYADFIGSAGSIFDLSTALYPAYFLPLASFGNLAKAVARGLRDPSFRVIQNHFAVCENLGDVAAKDEVWEVAAELVGLGIGIYALDTPGISTSYLMLSLIWLSTRTLHLWFRYLTLSVLQFDTINLKRARILVNSHILQCTVPDNDIHMYLIWLYMLWH
;
A
#
# COMPACT_ATOMS: atom_id res chain seq x y z
N MET A 1 -4.21 -1.33 -0.69
CA MET A 1 -4.58 -2.57 -1.39
C MET A 1 -5.21 -2.27 -2.75
N TYR A 2 -6.45 -1.74 -2.87
CA TYR A 2 -7.02 -1.42 -4.21
C TYR A 2 -6.19 -0.41 -5.01
N ALA A 3 -5.70 0.66 -4.37
CA ALA A 3 -4.79 1.62 -4.99
C ALA A 3 -3.49 0.96 -5.50
N ASP A 4 -2.98 -0.07 -4.81
CA ASP A 4 -1.79 -0.83 -5.23
C ASP A 4 -2.06 -1.69 -6.46
N PHE A 5 -3.27 -2.25 -6.51
CA PHE A 5 -3.97 -2.73 -7.70
C PHE A 5 -3.68 -1.88 -8.94
N ILE A 6 -4.26 -0.70 -8.89
CA ILE A 6 -4.31 0.24 -10.01
C ILE A 6 -2.91 0.76 -10.34
N GLY A 7 -2.08 1.02 -9.32
CA GLY A 7 -0.70 1.45 -9.52
C GLY A 7 0.17 0.36 -10.17
N SER A 8 -0.08 -0.91 -9.87
CA SER A 8 0.60 -2.05 -10.53
C SER A 8 0.22 -2.13 -12.00
N ALA A 9 -1.07 -1.96 -12.32
CA ALA A 9 -1.53 -1.94 -13.70
C ALA A 9 -0.85 -0.81 -14.49
N GLY A 10 -0.72 0.39 -13.89
CA GLY A 10 0.00 1.51 -14.48
C GLY A 10 1.47 1.19 -14.82
N SER A 11 2.14 0.42 -13.97
CA SER A 11 3.55 0.04 -14.21
C SER A 11 3.72 -1.09 -15.24
N ILE A 12 2.68 -1.90 -15.48
CA ILE A 12 2.65 -2.84 -16.61
C ILE A 12 2.58 -2.09 -17.95
N PHE A 13 1.84 -0.97 -18.00
CA PHE A 13 1.82 -0.11 -19.19
C PHE A 13 3.20 0.47 -19.49
N ASP A 14 3.97 0.87 -18.48
CA ASP A 14 5.36 1.30 -18.70
C ASP A 14 6.23 0.15 -19.21
N LEU A 15 6.10 -1.05 -18.64
CA LEU A 15 6.89 -2.21 -19.08
C LEU A 15 6.57 -2.59 -20.54
N SER A 16 5.33 -2.40 -20.98
CA SER A 16 4.93 -2.65 -22.36
C SER A 16 5.41 -1.59 -23.36
N THR A 17 5.82 -0.40 -22.90
CA THR A 17 6.49 0.58 -23.78
C THR A 17 7.81 0.04 -24.36
N ALA A 18 8.51 -0.82 -23.61
CA ALA A 18 9.73 -1.47 -24.07
C ALA A 18 9.48 -2.52 -25.17
N LEU A 19 8.28 -3.13 -25.20
CA LEU A 19 7.87 -4.08 -26.25
C LEU A 19 7.33 -3.38 -27.50
N TYR A 20 6.62 -2.26 -27.29
CA TYR A 20 5.92 -1.54 -28.35
C TYR A 20 6.36 -0.07 -28.41
N PRO A 21 7.60 0.22 -28.82
CA PRO A 21 8.13 1.59 -28.84
C PRO A 21 7.34 2.53 -29.77
N ALA A 22 6.69 1.99 -30.81
CA ALA A 22 5.81 2.75 -31.71
C ALA A 22 4.57 3.33 -31.00
N TYR A 23 4.13 2.71 -29.90
CA TYR A 23 2.99 3.14 -29.09
C TYR A 23 3.44 3.73 -27.75
N PHE A 24 4.70 4.18 -27.64
CA PHE A 24 5.28 4.72 -26.41
C PHE A 24 4.39 5.80 -25.77
N LEU A 25 3.96 6.79 -26.56
CA LEU A 25 3.21 7.93 -26.05
C LEU A 25 1.85 7.53 -25.43
N PRO A 26 0.94 6.81 -26.13
CA PRO A 26 -0.33 6.41 -25.53
C PRO A 26 -0.15 5.43 -24.35
N LEU A 27 0.79 4.49 -24.41
CA LEU A 27 1.05 3.57 -23.30
C LEU A 27 1.57 4.30 -22.06
N ALA A 28 2.58 5.15 -22.22
CA ALA A 28 3.14 5.92 -21.11
C ALA A 28 2.13 6.89 -20.50
N SER A 29 1.30 7.54 -21.32
CA SER A 29 0.21 8.39 -20.83
C SER A 29 -0.80 7.60 -20.00
N PHE A 30 -1.18 6.40 -20.45
CA PHE A 30 -2.13 5.56 -19.71
C PHE A 30 -1.52 4.98 -18.43
N GLY A 31 -0.24 4.60 -18.47
CA GLY A 31 0.52 4.17 -17.30
C GLY A 31 0.59 5.27 -16.23
N ASN A 32 0.94 6.50 -16.64
CA ASN A 32 0.96 7.66 -15.76
C ASN A 32 -0.43 8.02 -15.22
N LEU A 33 -1.47 7.95 -16.05
CA LEU A 33 -2.85 8.16 -15.61
C LEU A 33 -3.26 7.16 -14.52
N ALA A 34 -3.02 5.86 -14.75
CA ALA A 34 -3.35 4.82 -13.78
C ALA A 34 -2.61 5.03 -12.45
N LYS A 35 -1.32 5.39 -12.50
CA LYS A 35 -0.54 5.74 -11.29
C LYS A 35 -1.08 6.98 -10.58
N ALA A 36 -1.49 8.02 -11.32
CA ALA A 36 -2.07 9.22 -10.74
C ALA A 36 -3.39 8.92 -10.02
N VAL A 37 -4.27 8.11 -10.63
CA VAL A 37 -5.51 7.63 -10.00
C VAL A 37 -5.20 6.81 -8.75
N ALA A 38 -4.23 5.91 -8.81
CA ALA A 38 -3.80 5.13 -7.66
C ALA A 38 -3.31 6.00 -6.50
N ARG A 39 -2.50 7.03 -6.78
CA ARG A 39 -2.05 8.02 -5.78
C ARG A 39 -3.24 8.78 -5.19
N GLY A 40 -4.13 9.32 -6.03
CA GLY A 40 -5.33 10.04 -5.58
C GLY A 40 -6.26 9.21 -4.69
N LEU A 41 -6.32 7.88 -4.88
CA LEU A 41 -7.06 6.99 -4.00
C LEU A 41 -6.31 6.63 -2.70
N ARG A 42 -4.98 6.65 -2.72
CA ARG A 42 -4.12 6.36 -1.56
C ARG A 42 -4.07 7.54 -0.60
N ASP A 43 -3.91 8.74 -1.11
CA ASP A 43 -3.57 9.93 -0.31
C ASP A 43 -4.61 10.29 0.76
N PRO A 44 -5.93 10.20 0.51
CA PRO A 44 -6.93 10.47 1.55
C PRO A 44 -6.85 9.48 2.72
N SER A 45 -6.65 8.20 2.43
CA SER A 45 -6.52 7.16 3.47
C SER A 45 -5.25 7.37 4.30
N PHE A 46 -4.18 7.81 3.64
CA PHE A 46 -2.90 8.04 4.27
C PHE A 46 -2.90 9.28 5.17
N ARG A 47 -3.54 10.37 4.73
CA ARG A 47 -3.76 11.57 5.55
C ARG A 47 -4.53 11.28 6.83
N VAL A 48 -5.49 10.35 6.80
CA VAL A 48 -6.20 9.92 8.01
C VAL A 48 -5.26 9.20 9.00
N ILE A 49 -4.33 8.39 8.50
CA ILE A 49 -3.30 7.71 9.32
C ILE A 49 -2.35 8.73 9.94
N GLN A 50 -1.81 9.66 9.15
CA GLN A 50 -0.96 10.73 9.65
C GLN A 50 -1.69 11.58 10.71
N ASN A 51 -3.00 11.77 10.54
CA ASN A 51 -3.82 12.48 11.53
C ASN A 51 -3.94 11.75 12.86
N HIS A 52 -4.06 10.42 12.81
CA HIS A 52 -4.07 9.61 14.02
C HIS A 52 -2.74 9.70 14.81
N PHE A 53 -1.61 9.84 14.11
CA PHE A 53 -0.30 9.94 14.77
C PHE A 53 0.08 11.36 15.23
N ALA A 54 -0.68 12.39 14.87
CA ALA A 54 -0.41 13.75 15.32
C ALA A 54 -1.05 14.01 16.68
N VAL A 55 -0.21 14.09 17.72
CA VAL A 55 -0.66 14.22 19.11
C VAL A 55 -1.09 15.66 19.48
N CYS A 56 -0.62 16.70 18.76
CA CYS A 56 -0.94 18.11 19.05
C CYS A 56 -0.87 19.00 17.79
N GLU A 57 -1.83 18.91 16.86
CA GLU A 57 -1.93 19.74 15.63
C GLU A 57 -0.69 19.78 14.71
N ASN A 58 0.35 18.98 15.00
CA ASN A 58 1.61 18.93 14.27
C ASN A 58 1.52 18.08 12.98
N LEU A 59 0.33 18.02 12.39
CA LEU A 59 0.03 17.28 11.16
C LEU A 59 0.95 17.69 10.02
N GLY A 60 1.20 19.00 9.92
CA GLY A 60 2.03 19.59 8.87
C GLY A 60 3.49 19.15 8.95
N ASP A 61 4.10 19.11 10.15
CA ASP A 61 5.50 18.69 10.31
C ASP A 61 5.67 17.19 10.12
N VAL A 62 4.70 16.38 10.60
CA VAL A 62 4.71 14.92 10.39
C VAL A 62 4.54 14.62 8.90
N ALA A 63 3.58 15.26 8.23
CA ALA A 63 3.37 15.09 6.79
C ALA A 63 4.58 15.57 5.97
N ALA A 64 5.16 16.72 6.32
CA ALA A 64 6.34 17.26 5.62
C ALA A 64 7.56 16.35 5.78
N LYS A 65 7.81 15.81 6.99
CA LYS A 65 8.90 14.84 7.21
C LYS A 65 8.71 13.59 6.38
N ASP A 66 7.50 13.06 6.36
CA ASP A 66 7.16 11.85 5.64
C ASP A 66 7.26 12.04 4.11
N GLU A 67 6.82 13.19 3.59
CA GLU A 67 6.99 13.56 2.18
C GLU A 67 8.49 13.67 1.80
N VAL A 68 9.33 14.25 2.67
CA VAL A 68 10.79 14.31 2.46
C VAL A 68 11.40 12.91 2.35
N TRP A 69 11.00 11.98 3.22
CA TRP A 69 11.48 10.60 3.17
C TRP A 69 10.94 9.83 1.95
N GLU A 70 9.71 10.10 1.52
CA GLU A 70 9.14 9.54 0.28
C GLU A 70 9.97 9.97 -0.93
N VAL A 71 10.25 11.28 -1.07
CA VAL A 71 11.06 11.81 -2.19
C VAL A 71 12.50 11.30 -2.15
N ALA A 72 13.12 11.25 -0.97
CA ALA A 72 14.47 10.71 -0.82
C ALA A 72 14.53 9.24 -1.24
N ALA A 73 13.53 8.42 -0.86
CA ALA A 73 13.44 7.03 -1.26
C ALA A 73 13.20 6.88 -2.77
N GLU A 74 12.38 7.73 -3.39
CA GLU A 74 12.17 7.75 -4.84
C GLU A 74 13.48 8.05 -5.59
N LEU A 75 14.26 9.04 -5.14
CA LEU A 75 15.56 9.39 -5.74
C LEU A 75 16.58 8.25 -5.60
N VAL A 76 16.69 7.65 -4.41
CA VAL A 76 17.58 6.52 -4.17
C VAL A 76 17.18 5.32 -5.04
N GLY A 77 15.88 5.01 -5.10
CA GLY A 77 15.35 3.93 -5.92
C GLY A 77 15.62 4.14 -7.41
N LEU A 78 15.47 5.38 -7.91
CA LEU A 78 15.78 5.74 -9.28
C LEU A 78 17.28 5.61 -9.59
N GLY A 79 18.15 6.03 -8.67
CA GLY A 79 19.59 5.84 -8.79
C GLY A 79 19.99 4.37 -8.90
N ILE A 80 19.44 3.51 -8.03
CA ILE A 80 19.65 2.05 -8.07
C ILE A 80 19.12 1.47 -9.39
N GLY A 81 17.94 1.92 -9.84
CA GLY A 81 17.33 1.47 -11.09
C GLY A 81 18.18 1.80 -12.32
N ILE A 82 18.72 3.02 -12.41
CA ILE A 82 19.62 3.42 -13.50
C ILE A 82 20.89 2.57 -13.47
N TYR A 83 21.49 2.38 -12.29
CA TYR A 83 22.70 1.56 -12.15
C TYR A 83 22.46 0.10 -12.57
N ALA A 84 21.29 -0.47 -12.24
CA ALA A 84 20.90 -1.81 -12.67
C ALA A 84 20.71 -1.90 -14.19
N LEU A 85 20.15 -0.85 -14.83
CA LEU A 85 19.97 -0.79 -16.29
C LEU A 85 21.29 -0.56 -17.05
N ASP A 86 22.27 0.11 -16.43
CA ASP A 86 23.60 0.34 -16.99
C ASP A 86 24.45 -0.95 -17.03
N THR A 87 24.06 -1.97 -16.25
CA THR A 87 24.76 -3.25 -16.22
C THR A 87 24.49 -4.07 -17.50
N PRO A 88 25.52 -4.41 -18.30
CA PRO A 88 25.35 -5.16 -19.54
C PRO A 88 24.81 -6.57 -19.27
N GLY A 89 23.74 -6.95 -19.98
CA GLY A 89 23.05 -8.24 -19.82
C GLY A 89 21.66 -8.12 -19.16
N ILE A 90 21.47 -7.12 -18.29
CA ILE A 90 20.16 -6.84 -17.68
C ILE A 90 19.28 -6.05 -18.65
N SER A 91 19.84 -5.02 -19.29
CA SER A 91 19.11 -4.14 -20.23
C SER A 91 18.75 -4.79 -21.57
N THR A 92 19.44 -5.86 -21.95
CA THR A 92 19.23 -6.53 -23.24
C THR A 92 18.12 -7.58 -23.21
N SER A 93 17.76 -8.10 -22.03
CA SER A 93 16.74 -9.16 -21.90
C SER A 93 15.46 -8.64 -21.24
N TYR A 94 14.37 -8.59 -22.02
CA TYR A 94 13.05 -8.25 -21.51
C TYR A 94 12.62 -9.17 -20.35
N LEU A 95 13.00 -10.45 -20.43
CA LEU A 95 12.70 -11.41 -19.37
C LEU A 95 13.38 -11.02 -18.05
N MET A 96 14.67 -10.65 -18.08
CA MET A 96 15.37 -10.19 -16.88
C MET A 96 14.76 -8.91 -16.31
N LEU A 97 14.43 -7.93 -17.16
CA LEU A 97 13.75 -6.70 -16.73
C LEU A 97 12.39 -7.00 -16.07
N SER A 98 11.60 -7.90 -16.66
CA SER A 98 10.31 -8.30 -16.10
C SER A 98 10.44 -9.05 -14.77
N LEU A 99 11.45 -9.89 -14.60
CA LEU A 99 11.72 -10.62 -13.36
C LEU A 99 12.20 -9.69 -12.26
N ILE A 100 13.11 -8.76 -12.56
CA ILE A 100 13.55 -7.72 -11.63
C ILE A 100 12.34 -6.88 -11.21
N TRP A 101 11.55 -6.40 -12.16
CA TRP A 101 10.34 -5.63 -11.86
C TRP A 101 9.33 -6.41 -10.99
N LEU A 102 9.06 -7.67 -11.32
CA LEU A 102 8.18 -8.54 -10.51
C LEU A 102 8.73 -8.72 -9.10
N SER A 103 10.03 -8.98 -8.95
CA SER A 103 10.66 -9.14 -7.63
C SER A 103 10.53 -7.88 -6.79
N THR A 104 10.85 -6.70 -7.35
CA THR A 104 10.69 -5.42 -6.66
C THR A 104 9.23 -5.17 -6.28
N ARG A 105 8.27 -5.51 -7.17
CA ARG A 105 6.85 -5.30 -6.91
C ARG A 105 6.32 -6.20 -5.80
N THR A 106 6.70 -7.47 -5.80
CA THR A 106 6.33 -8.43 -4.74
C THR A 106 6.91 -8.04 -3.39
N LEU A 107 8.20 -7.64 -3.34
CA LEU A 107 8.84 -7.13 -2.14
C LEU A 107 8.14 -5.88 -1.60
N HIS A 108 7.79 -4.92 -2.46
CA HIS A 108 7.04 -3.74 -2.06
C HIS A 108 5.67 -4.09 -1.47
N LEU A 109 4.91 -5.00 -2.11
CA LEU A 109 3.63 -5.48 -1.60
C LEU A 109 3.77 -6.22 -0.27
N TRP A 110 4.83 -7.01 -0.13
CA TRP A 110 5.14 -7.73 1.11
C TRP A 110 5.43 -6.77 2.26
N PHE A 111 6.32 -5.79 2.07
CA PHE A 111 6.58 -4.77 3.10
C PHE A 111 5.33 -3.98 3.44
N ARG A 112 4.53 -3.59 2.45
CA ARG A 112 3.27 -2.92 2.70
C ARG A 112 2.30 -3.78 3.49
N TYR A 113 2.25 -5.08 3.21
CA TYR A 113 1.46 -6.03 3.99
C TYR A 113 1.96 -6.09 5.44
N LEU A 114 3.27 -6.22 5.65
CA LEU A 114 3.86 -6.21 7.00
C LEU A 114 3.51 -4.93 7.77
N THR A 115 3.70 -3.75 7.15
CA THR A 115 3.34 -2.47 7.76
C THR A 115 1.86 -2.44 8.14
N LEU A 116 0.95 -2.85 7.25
CA LEU A 116 -0.48 -2.85 7.53
C LEU A 116 -0.91 -3.93 8.53
N SER A 117 -0.17 -5.03 8.65
CA SER A 117 -0.44 -6.08 9.63
C SER A 117 -0.07 -5.67 11.05
N VAL A 118 0.95 -4.83 11.19
CA VAL A 118 1.40 -4.27 12.48
C VAL A 118 0.62 -3.00 12.83
N LEU A 119 0.06 -2.30 11.84
CA LEU A 119 -0.75 -1.09 12.04
C LEU A 119 -2.05 -1.43 12.80
N GLN A 120 -2.01 -1.31 14.12
CA GLN A 120 -3.19 -1.37 14.98
C GLN A 120 -3.89 -0.01 14.91
N PHE A 121 -5.03 0.05 14.22
CA PHE A 121 -5.89 1.23 14.26
C PHE A 121 -6.70 1.21 15.56
N ASP A 122 -6.57 2.24 16.40
CA ASP A 122 -7.52 2.50 17.51
C ASP A 122 -8.90 2.96 17.02
N THR A 123 -9.02 3.29 15.73
CA THR A 123 -10.31 3.56 15.08
C THR A 123 -10.86 2.28 14.44
N ILE A 124 -11.97 1.81 15.00
CA ILE A 124 -12.67 0.59 14.57
C ILE A 124 -12.90 0.61 13.06
N ASN A 125 -12.35 -0.37 12.34
CA ASN A 125 -12.71 -0.66 10.95
C ASN A 125 -14.24 -0.66 10.82
N LEU A 126 -14.85 0.22 10.01
CA LEU A 126 -16.31 0.40 9.91
C LEU A 126 -17.09 -0.92 9.77
N LYS A 127 -16.46 -1.98 9.24
CA LYS A 127 -17.01 -3.34 9.23
C LYS A 127 -17.10 -3.98 10.62
N ARG A 128 -16.05 -3.89 11.44
CA ARG A 128 -16.06 -4.30 12.85
C ARG A 128 -16.97 -3.41 13.70
N ALA A 129 -17.04 -2.10 13.41
CA ALA A 129 -17.95 -1.18 14.11
C ALA A 129 -19.40 -1.51 13.78
N ARG A 130 -19.71 -1.80 12.51
CA ARG A 130 -21.05 -2.23 12.10
C ARG A 130 -21.43 -3.58 12.71
N ILE A 131 -20.50 -4.52 12.84
CA ILE A 131 -20.76 -5.80 13.53
C ILE A 131 -21.00 -5.55 15.02
N LEU A 132 -20.18 -4.72 15.68
CA LEU A 132 -20.31 -4.38 17.09
C LEU A 132 -21.61 -3.60 17.38
N VAL A 133 -21.98 -2.66 16.51
CA VAL A 133 -23.23 -1.89 16.58
C VAL A 133 -24.42 -2.78 16.27
N ASN A 134 -24.35 -3.68 15.30
CA ASN A 134 -25.42 -4.66 15.08
C ASN A 134 -25.59 -5.59 16.27
N SER A 135 -24.50 -6.08 16.89
CA SER A 135 -24.61 -6.88 18.12
C SER A 135 -25.16 -6.05 19.29
N HIS A 136 -24.79 -4.78 19.40
CA HIS A 136 -25.27 -3.89 20.47
C HIS A 136 -26.76 -3.54 20.31
N ILE A 137 -27.22 -3.29 19.08
CA ILE A 137 -28.63 -3.04 18.75
C ILE A 137 -29.46 -4.33 18.91
N LEU A 138 -28.89 -5.51 18.66
CA LEU A 138 -29.59 -6.80 18.78
C LEU A 138 -29.61 -7.38 20.20
N GLN A 139 -28.67 -7.02 21.09
CA GLN A 139 -28.51 -7.69 22.40
C GLN A 139 -28.76 -6.83 23.63
N CYS A 140 -28.94 -5.51 23.53
CA CYS A 140 -29.36 -4.61 24.63
C CYS A 140 -28.78 -4.98 26.02
N THR A 141 -27.51 -5.36 26.09
CA THR A 141 -26.84 -5.71 27.33
C THR A 141 -25.39 -5.25 27.24
N VAL A 142 -24.98 -4.45 28.23
CA VAL A 142 -23.58 -4.08 28.46
C VAL A 142 -22.91 -5.30 29.09
N PRO A 143 -21.88 -5.91 28.48
CA PRO A 143 -21.18 -7.00 29.13
C PRO A 143 -20.31 -6.41 30.24
N ASP A 144 -20.74 -6.66 31.47
CA ASP A 144 -19.88 -6.57 32.65
C ASP A 144 -18.69 -7.54 32.51
N ASN A 145 -17.60 -7.17 33.17
CA ASN A 145 -16.20 -7.45 32.85
C ASN A 145 -15.67 -8.90 32.82
N ASP A 146 -16.48 -9.97 32.76
CA ASP A 146 -16.00 -11.32 33.14
C ASP A 146 -16.02 -12.44 32.08
N ILE A 147 -16.13 -12.14 30.78
CA ILE A 147 -16.20 -13.20 29.73
C ILE A 147 -14.89 -13.33 28.91
N HIS A 148 -13.78 -12.75 29.39
CA HIS A 148 -12.55 -12.68 28.61
C HIS A 148 -11.75 -13.98 28.43
N MET A 149 -12.09 -15.11 29.09
CA MET A 149 -11.19 -16.27 29.11
C MET A 149 -11.67 -17.53 28.36
N TYR A 150 -12.96 -17.73 28.11
CA TYR A 150 -13.46 -18.99 27.53
C TYR A 150 -13.60 -18.98 25.99
N LEU A 151 -13.74 -17.81 25.36
CA LEU A 151 -13.91 -17.70 23.91
C LEU A 151 -12.58 -17.69 23.12
N ILE A 152 -11.46 -17.38 23.78
CA ILE A 152 -10.13 -17.37 23.15
C ILE A 152 -9.61 -18.80 22.94
N TRP A 153 -9.95 -19.73 23.83
CA TRP A 153 -9.54 -21.14 23.70
C TRP A 153 -10.31 -21.89 22.60
N LEU A 154 -11.57 -21.54 22.31
CA LEU A 154 -12.35 -22.26 21.30
C LEU A 154 -12.01 -21.83 19.86
N TYR A 155 -11.45 -20.63 19.66
CA TYR A 155 -11.12 -20.11 18.32
C TYR A 155 -9.72 -20.50 17.84
N MET A 156 -8.82 -20.95 18.73
CA MET A 156 -7.47 -21.42 18.36
C MET A 156 -7.42 -22.86 17.85
N LEU A 157 -8.53 -23.62 17.91
CA LEU A 157 -8.57 -25.02 17.50
C LEU A 157 -9.17 -25.26 16.11
N TRP A 158 -9.55 -24.20 15.38
CA TRP A 158 -10.08 -24.33 14.02
C TRP A 158 -9.82 -23.09 13.15
N HIS A 159 -8.54 -22.71 13.00
CA HIS A 159 -7.99 -22.18 11.75
C HIS A 159 -6.48 -22.00 11.81
#